data_AF-A0A383E6N1-F1
#
_entry.id   AF-A0A383E6N1-F1
#
_cell.length_a   1.000
_cell.length_b   1.000
_cell.length_c   1.000
_cell.angle_alpha   90.00
_cell.angle_beta   90.00
_cell.angle_gamma   90.00
#
_symmetry.space_group_name_H-M   'P 1'
#
loop_
_entity.id
_entity.type
_entity.pdbx_description
1 polymer ?
#
loop_
_entity_poly.entity_id
_entity_poly.type
_entity_poly.pdbx_seq_one_letter_code
_entity_poly.pdbx_strand_id
1 'polypeptide(L)'
;VRLTLKCPECESALPVGAADAPSEVTCGRCSYPIRLLVGENVRADREVDICPVCTGVDFYRRKDFDPKLGLTVVVVASLISAGFLWVGLVLFAFGVLAATA
;
A
#
# COMPACT_ATOMS: atom_id res chain seq x y z
N VAL A 1 -13.10 2.09 3.34
CA VAL A 1 -12.28 0.86 3.42
C VAL A 1 -13.03 -0.29 2.76
N ARG A 2 -12.56 -0.73 1.59
CA ARG A 2 -13.00 -2.00 0.98
C ARG A 2 -12.07 -3.10 1.46
N LEU A 3 -12.64 -4.15 2.05
CA LEU A 3 -11.88 -5.33 2.44
C LEU A 3 -12.08 -6.43 1.39
N THR A 4 -11.01 -7.08 0.99
CA THR A 4 -11.09 -8.29 0.18
C THR A 4 -10.49 -9.42 1.00
N LEU A 5 -11.34 -10.35 1.41
CA LEU A 5 -10.97 -11.49 2.23
C LEU A 5 -10.70 -12.69 1.33
N LYS A 6 -9.81 -13.59 1.75
CA LYS A 6 -9.66 -14.89 1.10
C LYS A 6 -10.37 -15.95 1.94
N CYS A 7 -11.17 -16.79 1.29
CA CYS A 7 -11.75 -17.96 1.93
C CYS A 7 -10.65 -18.97 2.30
N PRO A 8 -10.61 -19.51 3.53
CA PRO A 8 -9.60 -20.48 3.94
C PRO A 8 -9.72 -21.84 3.23
N GLU A 9 -10.89 -22.17 2.67
CA GLU A 9 -11.14 -23.48 2.07
C GLU A 9 -10.99 -23.48 0.54
N CYS A 10 -11.47 -22.43 -0.15
CA CYS A 10 -11.46 -22.36 -1.61
C CYS A 10 -10.63 -21.22 -2.19
N GLU A 11 -9.95 -20.43 -1.34
CA GLU A 11 -9.12 -19.27 -1.69
C GLU A 11 -9.82 -18.18 -2.52
N SER A 12 -11.14 -18.25 -2.65
CA SER A 12 -11.90 -17.26 -3.39
C SER A 12 -11.84 -15.90 -2.70
N ALA A 13 -11.74 -14.85 -3.52
CA ALA A 13 -11.78 -13.47 -3.06
C ALA A 13 -13.23 -13.08 -2.72
N LEU A 14 -13.45 -12.67 -1.48
CA LEU A 14 -14.74 -12.22 -0.97
C LEU A 14 -14.65 -10.73 -0.65
N PRO A 15 -15.21 -9.85 -1.50
CA PRO A 15 -15.27 -8.42 -1.20
C PRO A 15 -16.32 -8.17 -0.11
N VAL A 16 -15.91 -7.51 0.98
CA VAL A 16 -16.78 -7.16 2.11
C VAL A 16 -16.64 -5.66 2.39
N GLY A 17 -17.77 -4.97 2.56
CA GLY A 17 -17.77 -3.58 3.02
C GLY A 17 -17.48 -3.52 4.51
N ALA A 18 -16.47 -2.75 4.94
CA ALA A 18 -16.05 -2.69 6.34
C ALA A 18 -17.10 -2.08 7.29
N ALA A 19 -17.89 -1.12 6.80
CA ALA A 19 -18.87 -0.39 7.60
C ALA A 19 -20.03 -1.28 8.11
N ASP A 20 -20.52 -2.18 7.25
CA ASP A 20 -21.66 -3.05 7.50
C ASP A 20 -21.25 -4.54 7.60
N ALA A 21 -19.98 -4.82 7.87
CA ALA A 21 -19.48 -6.18 7.92
C ALA A 21 -20.19 -6.98 9.04
N PRO A 22 -20.94 -8.04 8.71
CA PRO A 22 -21.58 -8.88 9.71
C PRO A 22 -20.51 -9.70 10.47
N SER A 23 -20.85 -10.15 11.68
CA SER A 23 -19.97 -11.02 12.49
C SER A 23 -19.71 -12.39 11.84
N GLU A 24 -20.48 -12.75 10.82
CA GLU A 24 -20.37 -14.00 10.07
C GLU A 24 -20.73 -13.75 8.60
N VAL A 25 -19.88 -14.20 7.69
CA VAL A 25 -20.09 -14.13 6.24
C VAL A 25 -19.95 -15.52 5.65
N THR A 26 -20.88 -15.87 4.76
CA THR A 26 -20.84 -17.15 4.05
C THR A 26 -20.11 -16.96 2.72
N CYS A 27 -19.15 -17.85 2.41
CA CYS A 27 -18.49 -17.82 1.11
C CYS A 27 -19.50 -18.15 0.00
N GLY A 28 -19.64 -17.26 -1.00
CA GLY A 28 -20.55 -17.49 -2.14
C GLY A 28 -20.15 -18.63 -3.07
N ARG A 29 -18.95 -19.22 -2.91
CA ARG A 29 -18.44 -20.31 -3.75
C ARG A 29 -18.53 -21.68 -3.09
N CYS A 30 -18.08 -21.81 -1.85
CA CYS A 30 -18.08 -23.09 -1.12
C CYS A 30 -19.09 -23.15 0.03
N SER A 31 -19.89 -22.09 0.25
CA SER A 31 -20.85 -21.97 1.36
C SER A 31 -20.25 -22.11 2.77
N TYR A 32 -18.92 -22.05 2.89
CA TYR A 32 -18.24 -22.12 4.18
C TYR A 32 -18.55 -20.88 5.05
N PRO A 33 -18.96 -21.06 6.32
CA PRO A 33 -19.19 -19.95 7.24
C PRO A 33 -17.86 -19.41 7.78
N ILE A 34 -17.61 -18.12 7.57
CA ILE A 34 -16.40 -17.43 8.03
C ILE A 34 -16.83 -16.43 9.10
N ARG A 35 -16.36 -16.61 10.34
CA ARG A 35 -16.55 -15.60 11.39
C ARG A 35 -15.60 -14.44 11.17
N LEU A 36 -16.12 -13.23 11.27
CA LEU A 36 -15.38 -11.98 11.08
C LEU A 36 -15.28 -11.25 12.42
N LEU A 37 -14.05 -10.92 12.82
CA LEU A 37 -13.78 -10.05 13.96
C LEU A 37 -13.28 -8.70 13.47
N VAL A 38 -14.21 -7.81 13.13
CA VAL A 38 -13.87 -6.48 12.61
C VAL A 38 -13.62 -5.53 13.77
N GLY A 39 -12.36 -5.09 13.89
CA GLY A 39 -11.96 -4.08 14.88
C GLY A 39 -12.66 -2.73 14.67
N GLU A 40 -12.74 -1.94 15.73
CA GLU A 40 -13.51 -0.69 15.75
C GLU A 40 -12.94 0.37 14.78
N ASN A 41 -11.62 0.42 14.63
CA ASN A 41 -10.93 1.31 13.68
C ASN A 41 -11.19 0.93 12.20
N VAL A 42 -11.37 -0.36 11.92
CA VAL A 42 -11.73 -0.87 10.58
C VAL A 42 -13.16 -0.48 10.23
N ARG A 43 -14.10 -0.58 11.20
CA ARG A 43 -15.49 -0.14 11.03
C ARG A 43 -15.62 1.37 10.87
N ALA A 44 -14.76 2.13 11.58
CA ALA A 44 -14.71 3.58 11.50
C ALA A 44 -13.99 4.12 10.25
N ASP A 45 -13.65 3.26 9.30
CA ASP A 45 -12.97 3.60 8.04
C ASP A 45 -11.59 4.26 8.22
N ARG A 46 -10.92 4.03 9.35
CA ARG A 46 -9.64 4.67 9.67
C ARG A 46 -8.46 3.86 9.18
N GLU A 47 -8.26 2.68 9.76
CA GLU A 47 -7.08 1.86 9.52
C GLU A 47 -7.41 0.37 9.70
N VAL A 48 -6.62 -0.50 9.07
CA VAL A 48 -6.73 -1.94 9.20
C VAL A 48 -5.73 -2.44 10.23
N ASP A 49 -6.17 -2.51 11.49
CA ASP A 49 -5.29 -2.84 12.62
C ASP A 49 -5.26 -4.33 12.96
N ILE A 50 -6.34 -5.06 12.62
CA ILE A 50 -6.50 -6.49 12.94
C ILE A 50 -7.15 -7.20 11.75
N CYS A 51 -6.63 -8.38 11.39
CA CYS A 51 -7.18 -9.16 10.30
C CYS A 51 -8.49 -9.79 10.78
N PRO A 52 -9.64 -9.54 10.12
CA PRO A 52 -10.92 -10.02 10.61
C PRO A 52 -11.10 -11.54 10.51
N VAL A 53 -10.23 -12.25 9.78
CA VAL A 53 -10.30 -13.71 9.60
C VAL A 53 -9.37 -14.45 10.55
N CYS A 54 -8.11 -14.02 10.69
CA CYS A 54 -7.10 -14.72 11.49
C CYS A 54 -6.64 -13.96 12.74
N THR A 55 -7.17 -12.75 13.00
CA THR A 55 -6.80 -11.87 14.12
C THR A 55 -5.33 -11.43 14.15
N GLY A 56 -4.57 -11.64 13.07
CA GLY A 56 -3.19 -11.17 12.95
C GLY A 56 -3.12 -9.63 12.86
N VAL A 57 -2.04 -9.08 13.42
CA VAL A 57 -1.74 -7.62 13.45
C VAL A 57 -0.58 -7.22 12.53
N ASP A 58 0.13 -8.20 11.97
CA ASP A 58 1.26 -7.97 11.08
C ASP A 58 0.77 -7.69 9.65
N PHE A 59 0.53 -6.42 9.35
CA PHE A 59 0.17 -5.97 8.01
C PHE A 59 1.38 -5.52 7.22
N TYR A 60 1.60 -6.16 6.08
CA TYR A 60 2.52 -5.61 5.08
C TYR A 60 1.88 -4.41 4.40
N ARG A 61 2.25 -3.20 4.84
CA ARG A 61 1.93 -1.98 4.12
C ARG A 61 2.92 -1.82 2.96
N ARG A 62 2.48 -2.11 1.74
CA ARG A 62 3.25 -1.77 0.55
C ARG A 62 3.42 -0.25 0.52
N LYS A 63 4.66 0.23 0.59
CA LYS A 63 4.95 1.65 0.42
C LYS A 63 4.63 1.99 -1.03
N ASP A 64 3.47 2.60 -1.24
CA ASP A 64 3.10 3.16 -2.54
C ASP A 64 4.05 4.32 -2.84
N PHE A 65 5.17 3.98 -3.47
CA PHE A 65 6.08 4.97 -4.00
C PHE A 65 5.45 5.50 -5.29
N ASP A 66 4.97 6.75 -5.26
CA ASP A 66 4.43 7.39 -6.45
C ASP A 66 5.54 7.53 -7.50
N PRO A 67 5.46 6.84 -8.65
CA PRO A 67 6.50 6.89 -9.66
C PRO A 67 6.73 8.31 -10.20
N LYS A 68 5.72 9.20 -10.14
CA LYS A 68 5.83 10.60 -10.56
C LYS A 68 6.70 11.41 -9.62
N LEU A 69 6.60 11.16 -8.32
CA LEU A 69 7.47 11.80 -7.31
C LEU A 69 8.92 11.38 -7.55
N GLY A 70 9.18 10.08 -7.74
CA GLY A 70 10.52 9.60 -8.07
C GLY A 70 11.06 10.23 -9.36
N LEU A 71 10.26 10.26 -10.43
CA LEU A 71 10.66 10.85 -11.70
C LEU A 71 10.96 12.35 -11.58
N THR A 72 10.16 13.08 -10.81
CA THR A 72 10.34 14.53 -10.62
C THR A 72 11.67 14.82 -9.94
N VAL A 73 12.06 14.04 -8.92
CA VAL A 73 13.36 14.17 -8.26
C VAL A 73 14.51 13.98 -9.24
N VAL A 74 14.45 12.94 -10.09
CA VAL A 74 15.48 12.65 -11.10
C VAL A 74 15.60 13.76 -12.15
N VAL A 75 14.47 14.29 -12.63
CA VAL A 75 14.44 15.39 -13.61
C VAL A 75 15.05 16.66 -13.01
N VAL A 76 14.66 17.03 -11.79
CA VAL A 76 15.20 18.22 -11.11
C VAL A 76 16.70 18.09 -10.87
N ALA A 77 17.16 16.93 -10.38
CA ALA A 77 18.59 16.66 -10.19
C ALA A 77 19.38 16.75 -11.49
N SER A 78 18.81 16.27 -12.60
CA SER A 78 19.43 16.34 -13.93
C SER A 78 19.56 17.78 -14.43
N LEU A 79 18.53 18.61 -14.25
CA LEU A 79 18.59 20.04 -14.62
C LEU A 79 19.61 20.81 -13.78
N ILE A 80 19.67 20.54 -12.47
CA ILE A 80 20.67 21.13 -11.56
C ILE A 80 22.09 20.71 -11.99
N SER A 81 22.28 19.42 -12.28
CA SER A 81 23.55 18.87 -12.76
C SER A 81 24.00 19.53 -14.08
N ALA A 82 23.07 19.70 -15.03
CA ALA A 82 23.33 20.40 -16.29
C ALA A 82 23.76 21.85 -16.07
N GLY A 83 23.15 22.56 -15.11
CA GLY A 83 23.57 23.91 -14.72
C GLY A 83 25.01 23.95 -14.16
N PHE A 84 25.36 23.01 -13.27
CA PHE A 84 26.72 22.92 -12.73
C PHE A 84 27.77 22.56 -13.79
N LEU A 85 27.43 21.69 -14.75
CA LEU A 85 28.30 21.38 -15.89
C LEU A 85 28.57 22.63 -16.74
N TRP A 86 27.56 23.47 -16.96
CA TRP A 86 27.72 24.70 -17.75
C TRP A 86 28.74 25.67 -17.13
N VAL A 87 28.77 25.77 -15.81
CA VAL A 87 29.70 26.65 -15.07
C VAL A 87 31.06 25.98 -14.81
N GLY A 88 31.25 24.74 -15.27
CA GLY A 88 32.51 23.98 -15.12
C GLY A 88 32.70 23.32 -13.75
N LEU A 89 31.67 23.26 -12.90
CA LEU A 89 31.70 22.61 -11.58
C LEU A 89 31.38 21.11 -11.68
N VAL A 90 32.28 20.37 -12.32
CA VAL A 90 32.09 18.96 -12.67
C VAL A 90 31.87 18.06 -11.43
N LEU A 91 32.57 18.30 -10.32
CA LEU A 91 32.41 17.52 -9.08
C LEU A 91 31.00 17.63 -8.50
N PHE A 92 30.41 18.83 -8.50
CA PHE A 92 29.06 19.06 -7.99
C PHE A 92 27.98 18.45 -8.90
N ALA A 93 28.20 18.49 -10.22
CA ALA A 93 27.28 17.89 -11.18
C ALA A 93 27.14 16.37 -10.98
N PHE A 94 28.24 15.65 -10.77
CA PHE A 94 28.21 14.21 -10.49
C PHE A 94 27.69 13.91 -9.07
N GLY A 95 28.00 14.76 -8.09
CA GLY A 95 27.51 14.60 -6.72
C GLY A 95 25.99 14.65 -6.63
N VAL A 96 25.34 15.58 -7.33
CA VAL A 96 23.88 15.70 -7.35
C VAL A 96 23.21 14.48 -8.00
N LEU A 97 23.77 13.97 -9.10
CA LEU A 97 23.25 12.77 -9.75
C LEU A 97 23.37 11.53 -8.86
N ALA A 98 24.55 11.35 -8.24
CA ALA A 98 24.82 10.22 -7.36
C ALA A 98 23.93 10.22 -6.10
N ALA A 99 23.56 11.39 -5.58
CA ALA A 99 22.67 11.50 -4.41
C ALA A 99 21.21 11.14 -4.70
N THR A 100 20.80 11.11 -5.98
CA THR A 100 19.41 10.87 -6.40
C THR A 100 19.21 9.57 -7.18
N ALA A 101 20.28 8.80 -7.39
CA ALA A 101 20.25 7.46 -7.97
C ALA A 101 19.89 6.40 -6.91
#